data_AF-A0A316M9S4-F1
#
_entry.id   AF-A0A316M9S4-F1
#
_cell.length_a   1.000
_cell.length_b   1.000
_cell.length_c   1.000
_cell.angle_alpha   90.00
_cell.angle_beta   90.00
_cell.angle_gamma   90.00
#
_symmetry.space_group_name_H-M   'P 1'
#
loop_
_entity.id
_entity.type
_entity.pdbx_description
1 polymer ?
#
loop_
_entity_poly.entity_id
_entity_poly.type
_entity_poly.pdbx_seq_one_letter_code
_entity_poly.pdbx_strand_id
1 'polypeptide(L)'
;MSNYDRKIKQLIKLYIRAEKRLINIISSKTVKGQVTDFYRALLKEVKIELMKLQVQTSKLSKDIVEELYIEAYKKSLELLEISNIKDGFTSLHTDAIEILTENLVNNFSEVNNQVGRKIEGTIRDIGLTNAQLKFATGQTIKEFQKELREALINEGIGGITDKRGRVIPFVVYADLLARSIVAETQNTSILNVAKEYNKDLVKMTEHKTACPVCQKYEGKIYSISGKDKRYPKLSTIPGFNKGYNNIHPRCRHRISVYIEKYN
;
A
#
# COMPACT_ATOMS: atom_id res chain seq x y z
N MET A 1 7.67 -19.75 3.71
CA MET A 1 6.95 -18.48 3.52
C MET A 1 7.14 -17.66 4.78
N SER A 2 7.64 -16.42 4.67
CA SER A 2 7.91 -15.58 5.84
C SER A 2 6.60 -15.22 6.59
N ASN A 3 6.71 -14.73 7.83
CA ASN A 3 5.53 -14.32 8.60
C ASN A 3 4.92 -13.02 8.02
N TYR A 4 5.73 -12.05 7.58
CA TYR A 4 5.25 -10.87 6.87
C TYR A 4 4.54 -11.23 5.54
N ASP A 5 4.98 -12.26 4.80
CA ASP A 5 4.26 -12.71 3.58
C ASP A 5 2.85 -13.18 3.91
N ARG A 6 2.67 -13.86 5.06
CA ARG A 6 1.35 -14.25 5.56
C ARG A 6 0.52 -13.01 5.89
N LYS A 7 1.10 -12.02 6.58
CA LYS A 7 0.41 -10.77 6.94
C LYS A 7 0.03 -9.95 5.70
N ILE A 8 0.88 -9.86 4.69
CA ILE A 8 0.56 -9.23 3.40
C ILE A 8 -0.61 -9.95 2.72
N LYS A 9 -0.58 -11.30 2.67
CA LYS A 9 -1.71 -12.08 2.15
C LYS A 9 -2.99 -11.86 2.96
N GLN A 10 -2.89 -11.72 4.29
CA GLN A 10 -4.03 -11.40 5.15
C GLN A 10 -4.58 -9.99 4.86
N LEU A 11 -3.70 -9.00 4.66
CA LEU A 11 -4.07 -7.64 4.30
C LEU A 11 -4.78 -7.60 2.95
N ILE A 12 -4.27 -8.30 1.93
CA ILE A 12 -4.95 -8.41 0.62
C ILE A 12 -6.32 -9.08 0.77
N LYS A 13 -6.40 -10.19 1.54
CA LYS A 13 -7.67 -10.87 1.84
C LYS A 13 -8.65 -9.97 2.59
N LEU A 14 -8.16 -9.07 3.42
CA LEU A 14 -8.98 -8.10 4.14
C LEU A 14 -9.67 -7.14 3.15
N TYR A 15 -8.93 -6.59 2.19
CA TYR A 15 -9.50 -5.73 1.14
C TYR A 15 -10.49 -6.48 0.24
N ILE A 16 -10.19 -7.73 -0.14
CA ILE A 16 -11.14 -8.58 -0.90
C ILE A 16 -12.44 -8.80 -0.12
N ARG A 17 -12.36 -9.03 1.20
CA ARG A 17 -13.55 -9.20 2.04
C ARG A 17 -14.34 -7.90 2.18
N ALA A 18 -13.64 -6.78 2.34
CA ALA A 18 -14.28 -5.47 2.42
C ALA A 18 -15.03 -5.14 1.13
N GLU A 19 -14.43 -5.37 -0.03
CA GLU A 19 -15.09 -5.22 -1.33
C GLU A 19 -16.38 -6.05 -1.43
N LYS A 20 -16.31 -7.35 -1.08
CA LYS A 20 -17.49 -8.22 -1.05
C LYS A 20 -18.57 -7.72 -0.08
N ARG A 21 -18.17 -7.23 1.10
CA ARG A 21 -19.10 -6.69 2.09
C ARG A 21 -19.76 -5.40 1.62
N LEU A 22 -19.02 -4.50 0.98
CA LEU A 22 -19.57 -3.29 0.37
C LEU A 22 -20.62 -3.64 -0.69
N ILE A 23 -20.32 -4.59 -1.58
CA ILE A 23 -21.28 -5.09 -2.59
C ILE A 23 -22.52 -5.70 -1.91
N ASN A 24 -22.34 -6.48 -0.85
CA ASN A 24 -23.44 -7.10 -0.12
C ASN A 24 -24.31 -6.06 0.60
N ILE A 25 -23.71 -5.10 1.31
CA ILE A 25 -24.41 -3.96 1.94
C ILE A 25 -25.31 -3.27 0.93
N ILE A 26 -24.81 -3.09 -0.30
CA ILE A 26 -25.55 -2.41 -1.38
C ILE A 26 -26.66 -3.29 -1.95
N SER A 27 -26.42 -4.60 -2.08
CA SER A 27 -27.35 -5.54 -2.73
C SER A 27 -28.47 -6.06 -1.81
N SER A 28 -28.25 -6.14 -0.49
CA SER A 28 -29.16 -6.84 0.42
C SER A 28 -29.89 -5.94 1.40
N LYS A 29 -29.54 -4.65 1.48
CA LYS A 29 -30.19 -3.72 2.42
C LYS A 29 -31.66 -3.57 2.04
N THR A 30 -32.55 -3.85 2.98
CA THR A 30 -33.98 -3.50 2.88
C THR A 30 -34.31 -2.57 4.03
N VAL A 31 -34.79 -1.36 3.75
CA VAL A 31 -35.27 -0.44 4.78
C VAL A 31 -36.77 -0.22 4.58
N LYS A 32 -37.54 -0.38 5.66
CA LYS A 32 -38.94 0.08 5.72
C LYS A 32 -38.91 1.58 5.99
N GLY A 33 -39.59 2.39 5.18
CA GLY A 33 -39.63 3.85 5.35
C GLY A 33 -39.45 4.62 4.05
N GLN A 34 -39.10 5.90 4.16
CA GLN A 34 -38.86 6.73 2.98
C GLN A 34 -37.52 6.40 2.32
N VAL A 35 -37.43 6.67 1.02
CA VAL A 35 -36.23 6.43 0.21
C VAL A 35 -35.00 7.22 0.73
N THR A 36 -35.23 8.39 1.31
CA THR A 36 -34.21 9.20 1.96
C THR A 36 -33.59 8.52 3.20
N ASP A 37 -34.42 7.83 4.00
CA ASP A 37 -33.96 7.06 5.16
C ASP A 37 -33.15 5.84 4.73
N PHE A 38 -33.58 5.20 3.62
CA PHE A 38 -32.81 4.12 2.99
C PHE A 38 -31.41 4.58 2.58
N TYR A 39 -31.28 5.72 1.88
CA TYR A 39 -29.97 6.24 1.45
C TYR A 39 -29.06 6.58 2.63
N ARG A 40 -29.58 7.24 3.67
CA ARG A 40 -28.80 7.56 4.88
C ARG A 40 -28.32 6.30 5.59
N ALA A 41 -29.19 5.29 5.70
CA ALA A 41 -28.83 4.02 6.33
C ALA A 41 -27.77 3.25 5.52
N LEU A 42 -27.84 3.30 4.19
CA LEU A 42 -26.86 2.67 3.30
C LEU A 42 -25.49 3.35 3.43
N LEU A 43 -25.44 4.68 3.35
CA LEU A 43 -24.20 5.46 3.50
C LEU A 43 -23.54 5.21 4.86
N LYS A 44 -24.33 5.13 5.93
CA LYS A 44 -23.83 4.84 7.28
C LYS A 44 -23.12 3.48 7.34
N GLU A 45 -23.68 2.44 6.73
CA GLU A 45 -23.06 1.12 6.72
C GLU A 45 -21.79 1.05 5.88
N VAL A 46 -21.76 1.70 4.72
CA VAL A 46 -20.55 1.84 3.91
C VAL A 46 -19.43 2.49 4.73
N LYS A 47 -19.73 3.59 5.43
CA LYS A 47 -18.75 4.28 6.30
C LYS A 47 -18.25 3.38 7.42
N ILE A 48 -19.15 2.63 8.07
CA ILE A 48 -18.77 1.68 9.13
C ILE A 48 -17.85 0.58 8.59
N GLU A 49 -18.12 0.03 7.41
CA GLU A 49 -17.26 -1.02 6.83
C GLU A 49 -15.87 -0.48 6.47
N LEU A 50 -15.79 0.71 5.89
CA LEU A 50 -14.51 1.37 5.59
C LEU A 50 -13.72 1.72 6.87
N MET A 51 -14.39 2.15 7.95
CA MET A 51 -13.74 2.39 9.24
C MET A 51 -13.18 1.09 9.85
N LYS A 52 -13.93 -0.02 9.79
CA LYS A 52 -13.46 -1.33 10.25
C LYS A 52 -12.24 -1.78 9.46
N LEU A 53 -12.29 -1.64 8.13
CA LEU A 53 -11.17 -1.91 7.24
C LEU A 53 -9.94 -1.08 7.61
N GLN A 54 -10.12 0.21 7.87
CA GLN A 54 -9.03 1.12 8.26
C GLN A 54 -8.35 0.66 9.55
N VAL A 55 -9.13 0.39 10.62
CA VAL A 55 -8.58 -0.04 11.92
C VAL A 55 -7.76 -1.34 11.78
N GLN A 56 -8.29 -2.31 11.03
CA GLN A 56 -7.61 -3.59 10.80
C GLN A 56 -6.37 -3.43 9.92
N THR A 57 -6.43 -2.55 8.93
CA THR A 57 -5.28 -2.19 8.07
C THR A 57 -4.18 -1.52 8.86
N SER A 58 -4.51 -0.57 9.74
CA SER A 58 -3.51 0.13 10.56
C SER A 58 -2.72 -0.83 11.45
N LYS A 59 -3.42 -1.75 12.13
CA LYS A 59 -2.77 -2.76 12.96
C LYS A 59 -1.83 -3.66 12.16
N LEU A 60 -2.31 -4.23 11.05
CA LEU A 60 -1.50 -5.09 10.19
C LEU A 60 -0.31 -4.34 9.55
N SER A 61 -0.49 -3.07 9.20
CA SER A 61 0.55 -2.24 8.59
C SER A 61 1.74 -2.07 9.55
N LYS A 62 1.46 -1.74 10.81
CA LYS A 62 2.48 -1.64 11.87
C LYS A 62 3.23 -2.97 12.01
N ASP A 63 2.49 -4.07 12.18
CA ASP A 63 3.06 -5.41 12.37
C ASP A 63 3.91 -5.88 11.17
N ILE A 64 3.59 -5.44 9.94
CA ILE A 64 4.32 -5.77 8.72
C ILE A 64 5.61 -4.94 8.64
N VAL A 65 5.52 -3.62 8.83
CA VAL A 65 6.67 -2.70 8.73
C VAL A 65 7.70 -3.04 9.80
N GLU A 66 7.28 -3.23 11.05
CA GLU A 66 8.18 -3.57 12.15
C GLU A 66 8.93 -4.89 11.88
N GLU A 67 8.23 -5.94 11.45
CA GLU A 67 8.84 -7.23 11.16
C GLU A 67 9.85 -7.15 10.01
N LEU A 68 9.48 -6.50 8.90
CA LEU A 68 10.34 -6.30 7.75
C LEU A 68 11.60 -5.51 8.09
N TYR A 69 11.43 -4.45 8.90
CA TYR A 69 12.52 -3.56 9.27
C TYR A 69 13.52 -4.28 10.17
N ILE A 70 13.03 -4.99 11.19
CA ILE A 70 13.85 -5.77 12.12
C ILE A 70 14.57 -6.92 11.41
N GLU A 71 13.91 -7.59 10.46
CA GLU A 71 14.56 -8.64 9.67
C GLU A 71 15.73 -8.08 8.86
N ALA A 72 15.53 -6.97 8.16
CA ALA A 72 16.57 -6.34 7.36
C ALA A 72 17.71 -5.78 8.23
N TYR A 73 17.39 -5.23 9.40
CA TYR A 73 18.35 -4.75 10.39
C TYR A 73 19.28 -5.89 10.84
N LYS A 74 18.69 -7.01 11.31
CA LYS A 74 19.45 -8.19 11.76
C LYS A 74 20.35 -8.76 10.67
N LYS A 75 19.83 -8.90 9.45
CA LYS A 75 20.62 -9.38 8.30
C LYS A 75 21.78 -8.45 7.95
N SER A 76 21.59 -7.14 8.11
CA SER A 76 22.65 -6.16 7.86
C SER A 76 23.73 -6.22 8.92
N LEU A 77 23.37 -6.38 10.20
CA LEU A 77 24.34 -6.57 11.29
C LEU A 77 25.13 -7.86 11.14
N GLU A 78 24.47 -8.96 10.78
CA GLU A 78 25.10 -10.25 10.51
C GLU A 78 26.15 -10.12 9.39
N LEU A 79 25.79 -9.47 8.29
CA LEU A 79 26.71 -9.22 7.17
C LEU A 79 27.88 -8.30 7.53
N LEU A 80 27.71 -7.45 8.55
CA LEU A 80 28.77 -6.59 9.07
C LEU A 80 29.58 -7.23 10.21
N GLU A 81 29.28 -8.50 10.57
CA GLU A 81 29.89 -9.22 11.70
C GLU A 81 29.72 -8.48 13.05
N ILE A 82 28.58 -7.82 13.25
CA ILE A 82 28.26 -7.08 14.49
C ILE A 82 27.44 -7.95 15.42
N SER A 83 28.05 -8.39 16.51
CA SER A 83 27.43 -9.32 17.46
C SER A 83 26.40 -8.69 18.41
N ASN A 84 26.43 -7.38 18.62
CA ASN A 84 25.62 -6.72 19.65
C ASN A 84 24.42 -5.95 19.06
N ILE A 85 23.27 -6.63 18.98
CA ILE A 85 22.05 -6.15 18.32
C ILE A 85 21.40 -4.97 19.07
N LYS A 86 21.51 -4.92 20.39
CA LYS A 86 20.75 -3.98 21.25
C LYS A 86 21.38 -2.59 21.33
N ASP A 87 22.70 -2.49 21.28
CA ASP A 87 23.39 -1.20 21.48
C ASP A 87 23.31 -0.30 20.23
N GLY A 88 23.04 -0.87 19.04
CA GLY A 88 22.86 -0.14 17.79
C GLY A 88 21.42 0.22 17.42
N PHE A 89 20.41 -0.31 18.12
CA PHE A 89 19.01 0.00 17.78
C PHE A 89 18.62 1.38 18.35
N THR A 90 19.07 2.43 17.67
CA THR A 90 18.88 3.84 18.04
C THR A 90 17.49 4.36 17.71
N SER A 91 17.18 5.59 18.16
CA SER A 91 15.94 6.29 17.80
C SER A 91 15.76 6.41 16.28
N LEU A 92 16.83 6.49 15.50
CA LEU A 92 16.79 6.51 14.03
C LEU A 92 15.99 5.34 13.45
N HIS A 93 16.10 4.14 14.02
CA HIS A 93 15.39 2.96 13.54
C HIS A 93 13.92 2.99 13.95
N THR A 94 13.63 3.42 15.19
CA THR A 94 12.26 3.61 15.68
C THR A 94 11.51 4.66 14.84
N ASP A 95 12.12 5.82 14.60
CA ASP A 95 11.56 6.91 13.80
C ASP A 95 11.29 6.45 12.35
N ALA A 96 12.20 5.66 11.78
CA ALA A 96 12.01 5.12 10.43
C ALA A 96 10.82 4.14 10.37
N ILE A 97 10.65 3.27 11.37
CA ILE A 97 9.50 2.37 11.46
C ILE A 97 8.20 3.15 11.58
N GLU A 98 8.18 4.21 12.41
CA GLU A 98 7.00 5.07 12.58
C GLU A 98 6.63 5.76 11.28
N ILE A 99 7.56 6.46 10.64
CA ILE A 99 7.34 7.18 9.36
C ILE A 99 6.87 6.21 8.26
N LEU A 100 7.49 5.03 8.13
CA LEU A 100 7.09 4.04 7.14
C LEU A 100 5.67 3.49 7.42
N THR A 101 5.34 3.29 8.70
CA THR A 101 4.01 2.84 9.12
C THR A 101 2.97 3.91 8.83
N GLU A 102 3.22 5.15 9.22
CA GLU A 102 2.33 6.28 8.96
C GLU A 102 2.08 6.47 7.46
N ASN A 103 3.14 6.46 6.65
CA ASN A 103 3.03 6.56 5.20
C ASN A 103 2.18 5.43 4.61
N LEU A 104 2.37 4.18 5.06
CA LEU A 104 1.57 3.06 4.60
C LEU A 104 0.10 3.19 5.01
N VAL A 105 -0.17 3.55 6.26
CA VAL A 105 -1.52 3.74 6.80
C VAL A 105 -2.22 4.90 6.12
N ASN A 106 -1.52 6.00 5.86
CA ASN A 106 -2.05 7.17 5.17
C ASN A 106 -2.39 6.84 3.71
N ASN A 107 -1.53 6.11 3.01
CA ASN A 107 -1.83 5.63 1.66
C ASN A 107 -3.10 4.78 1.62
N PHE A 108 -3.27 3.85 2.57
CA PHE A 108 -4.51 3.06 2.67
C PHE A 108 -5.73 3.89 3.07
N SER A 109 -5.56 4.86 3.98
CA SER A 109 -6.62 5.78 4.39
C SER A 109 -7.11 6.61 3.20
N GLU A 110 -6.19 7.14 2.39
CA GLU A 110 -6.52 7.90 1.20
C GLU A 110 -7.36 7.07 0.22
N VAL A 111 -6.95 5.82 -0.02
CA VAL A 111 -7.65 4.85 -0.87
C VAL A 111 -9.07 4.60 -0.34
N ASN A 112 -9.20 4.30 0.95
CA ASN A 112 -10.49 4.05 1.59
C ASN A 112 -11.42 5.28 1.50
N ASN A 113 -10.86 6.48 1.69
CA ASN A 113 -11.60 7.73 1.60
C ASN A 113 -12.05 8.04 0.17
N GLN A 114 -11.20 7.79 -0.83
CA GLN A 114 -11.57 7.97 -2.23
C GLN A 114 -12.72 7.05 -2.63
N VAL A 115 -12.65 5.76 -2.27
CA VAL A 115 -13.72 4.79 -2.51
C VAL A 115 -15.01 5.19 -1.79
N GLY A 116 -14.91 5.58 -0.52
CA GLY A 116 -16.07 6.05 0.24
C GLY A 116 -16.74 7.27 -0.38
N ARG A 117 -15.96 8.25 -0.84
CA ARG A 117 -16.49 9.43 -1.56
C ARG A 117 -17.14 9.06 -2.89
N LYS A 118 -16.55 8.13 -3.64
CA LYS A 118 -17.10 7.68 -4.94
C LYS A 118 -18.45 7.01 -4.74
N ILE A 119 -18.54 6.07 -3.79
CA ILE A 119 -19.81 5.41 -3.42
C ILE A 119 -20.84 6.45 -2.94
N GLU A 120 -20.43 7.41 -2.10
CA GLU A 120 -21.32 8.44 -1.59
C GLU A 120 -21.86 9.36 -2.70
N GLY A 121 -21.01 9.76 -3.65
CA GLY A 121 -21.40 10.51 -4.84
C GLY A 121 -22.44 9.75 -5.65
N THR A 122 -22.17 8.49 -5.99
CA THR A 122 -23.10 7.67 -6.79
C THR A 122 -24.45 7.46 -6.11
N ILE A 123 -24.47 7.25 -4.80
CA ILE A 123 -25.73 7.15 -4.04
C ILE A 123 -26.52 8.46 -4.13
N ARG A 124 -25.84 9.62 -4.05
CA ARG A 124 -26.50 10.93 -4.17
C ARG A 124 -26.99 11.17 -5.59
N ASP A 125 -26.21 10.84 -6.60
CA ASP A 125 -26.54 11.09 -8.00
C ASP A 125 -27.76 10.26 -8.43
N ILE A 126 -27.73 8.95 -8.23
CA ILE A 126 -28.89 8.08 -8.51
C ILE A 126 -30.07 8.48 -7.62
N GLY A 127 -29.81 8.89 -6.37
CA GLY A 127 -30.83 9.37 -5.45
C GLY A 127 -31.55 10.63 -5.93
N LEU A 128 -30.84 11.59 -6.51
CA LEU A 128 -31.38 12.83 -7.09
C LEU A 128 -32.13 12.55 -8.39
N THR A 129 -31.57 11.71 -9.26
CA THR A 129 -32.26 11.23 -10.48
C THR A 129 -33.58 10.56 -10.13
N ASN A 130 -33.61 9.71 -9.10
CA ASN A 130 -34.84 9.11 -8.58
C ASN A 130 -35.83 10.13 -8.01
N ALA A 131 -35.37 11.20 -7.34
CA ALA A 131 -36.26 12.24 -6.82
C ALA A 131 -36.94 13.04 -7.94
N GLN A 132 -36.23 13.29 -9.04
CA GLN A 132 -36.77 13.94 -10.24
C GLN A 132 -37.69 13.00 -11.04
N LEU A 133 -37.30 11.73 -11.19
CA LEU A 133 -38.06 10.72 -11.94
C LEU A 133 -39.23 10.11 -11.16
N LYS A 134 -39.28 10.23 -9.84
CA LYS A 134 -40.42 9.77 -9.03
C LYS A 134 -41.76 10.41 -9.40
N PHE A 135 -41.75 11.57 -10.07
CA PHE A 135 -42.95 12.17 -10.65
C PHE A 135 -43.36 11.55 -12.00
N ALA A 136 -42.50 10.75 -12.64
CA ALA A 136 -42.71 10.22 -14.00
C ALA A 136 -42.66 8.68 -14.12
N THR A 137 -41.86 7.94 -13.32
CA THR A 137 -41.53 6.52 -13.61
C THR A 137 -41.75 5.52 -12.47
N GLY A 138 -41.88 5.94 -11.20
CA GLY A 138 -42.19 5.01 -10.10
C GLY A 138 -41.06 4.07 -9.67
N GLN A 139 -39.79 4.43 -9.92
CA GLN A 139 -38.61 3.59 -9.66
C GLN A 139 -38.51 3.06 -8.21
N THR A 140 -38.21 1.76 -8.07
CA THR A 140 -38.21 1.01 -6.81
C THR A 140 -36.81 0.95 -6.15
N ILE A 141 -36.76 0.69 -4.84
CA ILE A 141 -35.48 0.46 -4.11
C ILE A 141 -34.63 -0.62 -4.79
N LYS A 142 -35.26 -1.65 -5.37
CA LYS A 142 -34.57 -2.74 -6.06
C LYS A 142 -33.86 -2.28 -7.34
N GLU A 143 -34.48 -1.38 -8.09
CA GLU A 143 -33.87 -0.81 -9.31
C GLU A 143 -32.68 0.07 -8.95
N PHE A 144 -32.81 0.94 -7.93
CA PHE A 144 -31.69 1.70 -7.38
C PHE A 144 -30.51 0.79 -6.98
N GLN A 145 -30.79 -0.31 -6.25
CA GLN A 145 -29.74 -1.24 -5.82
C GLN A 145 -29.06 -1.94 -7.00
N LYS A 146 -29.83 -2.26 -8.04
CA LYS A 146 -29.31 -2.83 -9.28
C LYS A 146 -28.39 -1.83 -9.99
N GLU A 147 -28.84 -0.60 -10.19
CA GLU A 147 -28.05 0.46 -10.84
C GLU A 147 -26.78 0.79 -10.05
N LEU A 148 -26.89 0.96 -8.74
CA LEU A 148 -25.73 1.22 -7.89
C LEU A 148 -24.73 0.06 -7.91
N ARG A 149 -25.22 -1.19 -7.92
CA ARG A 149 -24.37 -2.38 -8.07
C ARG A 149 -23.70 -2.44 -9.42
N GLU A 150 -24.42 -2.17 -10.50
CA GLU A 150 -23.88 -2.12 -11.86
C GLU A 150 -22.82 -1.02 -11.96
N ALA A 151 -23.07 0.16 -11.40
CA ALA A 151 -22.09 1.24 -11.36
C ALA A 151 -20.82 0.81 -10.58
N LEU A 152 -20.96 0.10 -9.46
CA LEU A 152 -19.81 -0.43 -8.70
C LEU A 152 -18.97 -1.45 -9.45
N ILE A 153 -19.63 -2.35 -10.16
CA ILE A 153 -18.98 -3.44 -10.88
C ILE A 153 -18.40 -2.94 -12.21
N ASN A 154 -19.19 -2.19 -12.98
CA ASN A 154 -18.88 -1.80 -14.36
C ASN A 154 -18.01 -0.54 -14.45
N GLU A 155 -18.24 0.44 -13.59
CA GLU A 155 -17.49 1.72 -13.61
C GLU A 155 -16.31 1.72 -12.60
N GLY A 156 -16.07 0.57 -11.96
CA GLY A 156 -15.05 0.39 -10.94
C GLY A 156 -15.18 1.44 -9.84
N ILE A 157 -16.38 1.69 -9.33
CA ILE A 157 -16.63 2.67 -8.26
C ILE A 157 -15.96 2.23 -6.94
N GLY A 158 -15.61 0.95 -6.82
CA GLY A 158 -14.67 0.46 -5.80
C GLY A 158 -13.20 0.83 -6.04
N GLY A 159 -12.83 1.41 -7.18
CA GLY A 159 -11.45 1.68 -7.57
C GLY A 159 -10.99 3.13 -7.41
N ILE A 160 -9.69 3.33 -7.55
CA ILE A 160 -9.01 4.64 -7.52
C ILE A 160 -8.74 5.08 -8.95
N THR A 161 -9.00 6.34 -9.25
CA THR A 161 -8.61 6.93 -10.54
C THR A 161 -7.16 7.41 -10.47
N ASP A 162 -6.30 6.89 -11.35
CA ASP A 162 -4.93 7.37 -11.45
C ASP A 162 -4.81 8.70 -12.21
N LYS A 163 -3.63 9.32 -12.22
CA LYS A 163 -3.37 10.58 -12.93
C LYS A 163 -3.64 10.54 -14.44
N ARG A 164 -3.79 9.36 -15.03
CA ARG A 164 -4.07 9.14 -16.46
C ARG A 164 -5.54 8.82 -16.71
N GLY A 165 -6.40 8.95 -15.69
CA GLY A 165 -7.83 8.68 -15.77
C GLY A 165 -8.21 7.20 -15.70
N ARG A 166 -7.25 6.30 -15.44
CA ARG A 166 -7.54 4.85 -15.37
C ARG A 166 -8.08 4.50 -13.99
N VAL A 167 -9.14 3.69 -13.95
CA VAL A 167 -9.69 3.15 -12.71
C VAL A 167 -8.91 1.89 -12.31
N ILE A 168 -8.22 1.96 -11.19
CA ILE A 168 -7.50 0.84 -10.58
C ILE A 168 -8.40 0.22 -9.52
N PRO A 169 -8.75 -1.08 -9.60
CA PRO A 169 -9.60 -1.72 -8.61
C PRO A 169 -9.05 -1.62 -7.19
N PHE A 170 -9.95 -1.52 -6.20
CA PHE A 170 -9.62 -1.38 -4.76
C PHE A 170 -8.52 -2.34 -4.31
N VAL A 171 -8.74 -3.61 -4.60
CA VAL A 171 -7.90 -4.73 -4.18
C VAL A 171 -6.56 -4.69 -4.89
N VAL A 172 -6.54 -4.30 -6.16
CA VAL A 172 -5.32 -4.22 -6.97
C VAL A 172 -4.40 -3.13 -6.43
N TYR A 173 -4.96 -1.98 -6.05
CA TYR A 173 -4.17 -0.92 -5.45
C TYR A 173 -3.66 -1.30 -4.05
N ALA A 174 -4.50 -1.93 -3.23
CA ALA A 174 -4.10 -2.44 -1.92
C ALA A 174 -2.95 -3.46 -2.03
N ASP A 175 -3.02 -4.39 -2.99
CA ASP A 175 -1.94 -5.35 -3.28
C ASP A 175 -0.67 -4.66 -3.79
N LEU A 176 -0.79 -3.57 -4.56
CA LEU A 176 0.34 -2.74 -4.98
C LEU A 176 1.03 -2.08 -3.78
N LEU A 177 0.28 -1.45 -2.87
CA LEU A 177 0.84 -0.82 -1.66
C LEU A 177 1.53 -1.87 -0.77
N ALA A 178 0.82 -2.97 -0.47
CA ALA A 178 1.30 -4.02 0.42
C ALA A 178 2.57 -4.73 -0.07
N ARG A 179 2.81 -4.74 -1.39
CA ARG A 179 4.04 -5.32 -1.96
C ARG A 179 5.16 -4.30 -2.10
N SER A 180 4.83 -3.04 -2.34
CA SER A 180 5.83 -1.97 -2.51
C SER A 180 6.50 -1.64 -1.18
N ILE A 181 5.76 -1.69 -0.07
CA ILE A 181 6.30 -1.44 1.27
C ILE A 181 7.42 -2.41 1.66
N VAL A 182 7.40 -3.65 1.13
CA VAL A 182 8.43 -4.65 1.45
C VAL A 182 9.81 -4.18 1.03
N ALA A 183 9.93 -3.65 -0.19
CA ALA A 183 11.19 -3.11 -0.69
C ALA A 183 11.61 -1.86 0.05
N GLU A 184 10.64 -0.97 0.20
CA GLU A 184 10.83 0.33 0.84
C GLU A 184 11.37 0.16 2.27
N THR A 185 10.71 -0.66 3.08
CA THR A 185 11.06 -0.86 4.49
C THR A 185 12.43 -1.53 4.64
N GLN A 186 12.68 -2.61 3.90
CA GLN A 186 13.95 -3.34 4.02
C GLN A 186 15.13 -2.49 3.55
N ASN A 187 14.99 -1.79 2.43
CA ASN A 187 16.07 -0.92 1.93
C ASN A 187 16.27 0.29 2.84
N THR A 188 15.22 0.88 3.41
CA THR A 188 15.35 1.95 4.42
C THR A 188 16.13 1.47 5.64
N SER A 189 15.84 0.26 6.14
CA SER A 189 16.58 -0.34 7.25
C SER A 189 18.06 -0.51 6.91
N ILE A 190 18.37 -1.05 5.73
CA ILE A 190 19.75 -1.28 5.25
C ILE A 190 20.51 0.05 5.10
N LEU A 191 19.88 1.11 4.60
CA LEU A 191 20.50 2.44 4.51
C LEU A 191 20.77 3.04 5.88
N ASN A 192 19.86 2.86 6.85
CA ASN A 192 20.07 3.36 8.21
C ASN A 192 21.23 2.63 8.88
N VAL A 193 21.31 1.30 8.74
CA VAL A 193 22.46 0.51 9.25
C VAL A 193 23.76 0.95 8.56
N ALA A 194 23.75 1.11 7.23
CA ALA A 194 24.93 1.58 6.51
C ALA A 194 25.41 2.93 7.04
N LYS A 195 24.48 3.87 7.28
CA LYS A 195 24.77 5.17 7.86
C LYS A 195 25.33 5.06 9.28
N GLU A 196 24.72 4.24 10.14
CA GLU A 196 25.13 4.03 11.53
C GLU A 196 26.57 3.52 11.63
N TYR A 197 26.94 2.56 10.78
CA TYR A 197 28.27 1.94 10.78
C TYR A 197 29.23 2.54 9.74
N ASN A 198 28.96 3.77 9.27
CA ASN A 198 29.80 4.53 8.35
C ASN A 198 30.19 3.76 7.07
N LYS A 199 29.25 3.01 6.50
CA LYS A 199 29.39 2.29 5.24
C LYS A 199 28.74 3.10 4.13
N ASP A 200 29.47 3.33 3.04
CA ASP A 200 28.99 4.11 1.90
C ASP A 200 28.60 3.23 0.70
N LEU A 201 28.94 1.95 0.69
CA LEU A 201 28.72 1.08 -0.46
C LEU A 201 27.57 0.11 -0.21
N VAL A 202 26.72 -0.06 -1.22
CA VAL A 202 25.66 -1.07 -1.23
C VAL A 202 25.64 -1.81 -2.55
N LYS A 203 25.30 -3.09 -2.53
CA LYS A 203 25.11 -3.92 -3.73
C LYS A 203 23.62 -4.15 -3.96
N MET A 204 23.16 -3.99 -5.19
CA MET A 204 21.79 -4.34 -5.59
C MET A 204 21.69 -5.84 -5.84
N THR A 205 20.64 -6.49 -5.33
CA THR A 205 20.39 -7.91 -5.57
C THR A 205 20.13 -8.23 -7.05
N GLU A 206 20.41 -9.46 -7.46
CA GLU A 206 20.16 -9.98 -8.81
C GLU A 206 18.99 -10.96 -8.81
N HIS A 207 18.15 -10.91 -9.85
CA HIS A 207 17.00 -11.78 -9.97
C HIS A 207 16.88 -12.36 -11.39
N LYS A 208 16.76 -13.69 -11.48
CA LYS A 208 16.56 -14.42 -12.76
C LYS A 208 15.39 -13.92 -13.61
N THR A 209 14.42 -13.25 -13.00
CA THR A 209 13.19 -12.75 -13.65
C THR A 209 13.01 -11.24 -13.45
N ALA A 210 14.12 -10.49 -13.37
CA ALA A 210 14.09 -9.04 -13.28
C ALA A 210 13.35 -8.42 -14.49
N CYS A 211 12.56 -7.38 -14.24
CA CYS A 211 11.89 -6.64 -15.30
C CYS A 211 12.93 -5.77 -16.08
N PRO A 212 12.63 -5.36 -17.32
CA PRO A 212 13.56 -4.57 -18.14
C PRO A 212 14.02 -3.25 -17.51
N VAL A 213 13.22 -2.68 -16.61
CA VAL A 213 13.59 -1.48 -15.85
C VAL A 213 14.69 -1.79 -14.84
N CYS A 214 14.57 -2.90 -14.11
CA CYS A 214 15.47 -3.25 -13.01
C CYS A 214 16.76 -3.94 -13.46
N GLN A 215 16.74 -4.68 -14.56
CA GLN A 215 17.92 -5.39 -15.11
C GLN A 215 19.13 -4.46 -15.28
N LYS A 216 18.90 -3.18 -15.56
CA LYS A 216 19.97 -2.19 -15.74
C LYS A 216 20.72 -1.89 -14.43
N TYR A 217 20.14 -2.21 -13.27
CA TYR A 217 20.63 -1.82 -11.96
C TYR A 217 21.09 -2.98 -11.09
N GLU A 218 20.66 -4.21 -11.38
CA GLU A 218 20.97 -5.39 -10.59
C GLU A 218 22.47 -5.74 -10.60
N GLY A 219 22.96 -6.36 -9.52
CA GLY A 219 24.34 -6.85 -9.38
C GLY A 219 25.41 -5.77 -9.18
N LYS A 220 25.08 -4.51 -9.45
CA LYS A 220 26.00 -3.37 -9.34
C LYS A 220 26.17 -2.92 -7.89
N ILE A 221 27.36 -2.39 -7.62
CA ILE A 221 27.68 -1.69 -6.38
C ILE A 221 27.44 -0.19 -6.60
N TYR A 222 26.88 0.47 -5.58
CA TYR A 222 26.53 1.88 -5.60
C TYR A 222 27.10 2.58 -4.36
N SER A 223 27.55 3.82 -4.54
CA SER A 223 27.88 4.73 -3.44
C SER A 223 26.60 5.44 -2.98
N ILE A 224 26.25 5.33 -1.70
CA ILE A 224 25.09 5.98 -1.09
C ILE A 224 25.25 7.51 -1.21
N SER A 225 26.39 8.04 -0.77
CA SER A 225 26.68 9.48 -0.80
C SER A 225 27.04 10.02 -2.18
N GLY A 226 27.63 9.18 -3.04
CA GLY A 226 28.25 9.56 -4.32
C GLY A 226 29.65 10.17 -4.18
N LYS A 227 30.28 10.04 -3.00
CA LYS A 227 31.65 10.49 -2.75
C LYS A 227 32.67 9.56 -3.41
N ASP A 228 32.45 8.24 -3.33
CA ASP A 228 33.29 7.27 -4.04
C ASP A 228 32.99 7.30 -5.54
N LYS A 229 33.97 7.76 -6.34
CA LYS A 229 33.82 7.93 -7.80
C LYS A 229 34.00 6.62 -8.58
N ARG A 230 34.45 5.54 -7.94
CA ARG A 230 34.57 4.22 -8.55
C ARG A 230 33.19 3.59 -8.80
N TYR A 231 32.19 3.99 -8.01
CA TYR A 231 30.85 3.43 -8.06
C TYR A 231 29.80 4.52 -8.39
N PRO A 232 28.77 4.19 -9.19
CA PRO A 232 27.67 5.12 -9.45
C PRO A 232 26.94 5.49 -8.16
N LYS A 233 26.43 6.74 -8.08
CA LYS A 233 25.64 7.18 -6.93
C LYS A 233 24.29 6.45 -6.88
N LEU A 234 23.86 5.99 -5.70
CA LEU A 234 22.59 5.27 -5.52
C LEU A 234 21.39 6.10 -5.99
N SER A 235 21.43 7.42 -5.79
CA SER A 235 20.39 8.35 -6.26
C SER A 235 20.35 8.53 -7.79
N THR A 236 21.14 7.79 -8.57
CA THR A 236 20.96 7.69 -10.03
C THR A 236 19.89 6.68 -10.43
N ILE A 237 19.50 5.79 -9.50
CA ILE A 237 18.46 4.79 -9.72
C ILE A 237 17.09 5.46 -9.59
N PRO A 238 16.12 5.15 -10.48
CA PRO A 238 14.73 5.57 -10.34
C PRO A 238 14.16 5.21 -8.97
N GLY A 239 13.32 6.09 -8.43
CA GLY A 239 12.71 5.91 -7.11
C GLY A 239 13.64 6.40 -5.98
N PHE A 240 14.88 5.90 -5.92
CA PHE A 240 15.94 6.44 -5.05
C PHE A 240 16.19 7.93 -5.29
N ASN A 241 16.14 8.35 -6.54
CA ASN A 241 16.25 9.77 -6.91
C ASN A 241 15.03 10.63 -6.53
N LYS A 242 13.93 10.01 -6.10
CA LYS A 242 12.66 10.66 -5.73
C LYS A 242 12.36 10.55 -4.23
N GLY A 243 13.30 10.06 -3.43
CA GLY A 243 13.14 9.87 -1.99
C GLY A 243 12.45 8.57 -1.58
N TYR A 244 12.18 7.66 -2.52
CA TYR A 244 11.78 6.29 -2.21
C TYR A 244 13.01 5.40 -2.10
N ASN A 245 12.96 4.36 -1.29
CA ASN A 245 13.99 3.34 -1.17
C ASN A 245 13.63 2.09 -1.99
N ASN A 246 12.99 2.26 -3.13
CA ASN A 246 12.67 1.20 -4.08
C ASN A 246 12.78 1.71 -5.53
N ILE A 247 12.96 0.79 -6.50
CA ILE A 247 13.14 1.19 -7.91
C ILE A 247 11.80 1.65 -8.53
N HIS A 248 10.75 0.88 -8.27
CA HIS A 248 9.39 1.13 -8.75
C HIS A 248 8.39 0.32 -7.89
N PRO A 249 7.08 0.60 -7.99
CA PRO A 249 6.06 -0.16 -7.27
C PRO A 249 6.15 -1.67 -7.52
N ARG A 250 5.97 -2.48 -6.48
CA ARG A 250 6.08 -3.96 -6.49
C ARG A 250 7.46 -4.52 -6.85
N CYS A 251 8.52 -3.70 -6.87
CA CYS A 251 9.87 -4.20 -7.13
C CYS A 251 10.35 -5.15 -6.02
N ARG A 252 11.01 -6.25 -6.40
CA ARG A 252 11.58 -7.23 -5.46
C ARG A 252 13.06 -7.00 -5.15
N HIS A 253 13.70 -6.05 -5.82
CA HIS A 253 15.11 -5.77 -5.61
C HIS A 253 15.35 -5.18 -4.23
N ARG A 254 16.44 -5.62 -3.60
CA ARG A 254 16.96 -5.07 -2.35
C ARG A 254 18.37 -4.59 -2.56
N ILE A 255 18.79 -3.70 -1.70
CA ILE A 255 20.20 -3.41 -1.52
C ILE A 255 20.73 -4.22 -0.35
N SER A 256 22.02 -4.48 -0.29
CA SER A 256 22.72 -4.98 0.89
C SER A 256 23.96 -4.12 1.12
N VAL A 257 24.36 -3.95 2.38
CA VAL A 257 25.66 -3.30 2.67
C VAL A 257 26.77 -4.07 1.94
N TYR A 258 27.71 -3.35 1.34
CA TYR A 258 28.84 -3.94 0.62
C TYR A 258 30.14 -3.62 1.35
N ILE A 259 30.94 -4.65 1.61
CA ILE A 259 32.25 -4.55 2.24
C ILE A 259 33.28 -5.13 1.26
N GLU A 260 34.24 -4.30 0.84
CA GLU A 260 35.23 -4.68 -0.18
C GLU A 260 36.10 -5.88 0.23
N LYS A 261 36.33 -6.10 1.53
CA LYS A 261 37.23 -7.15 2.04
C LYS A 261 36.75 -8.60 1.77
N TYR A 262 35.47 -8.79 1.41
CA TYR A 262 34.84 -10.12 1.32
C TYR A 262 34.54 -10.59 -0.11
N ASN A 263 35.11 -9.96 -1.14
CA ASN A 263 35.03 -10.40 -2.55
C ASN A 263 36.35 -10.15 -3.28
#